data_AF-A0A7Y2H6B6-F1
#
_entry.id   AF-A0A7Y2H6B6-F1
#
_cell.length_a   1.000
_cell.length_b   1.000
_cell.length_c   1.000
_cell.angle_alpha   90.00
_cell.angle_beta   90.00
_cell.angle_gamma   90.00
#
_symmetry.space_group_name_H-M   'P 1'
#
loop_
_entity.id
_entity.type
_entity.pdbx_description
1 polymer ?
#
loop_
_entity_poly.entity_id
_entity_poly.type
_entity_poly.pdbx_seq_one_letter_code
_entity_poly.pdbx_strand_id
1 'polypeptide(L)'
;MKNRIHFAVYTFLLGMTLLFTACQSEFEELPEDNQQQTLEANSSTAVLIERTATNDGSFDNIVDQASCLAIQFPYEVNVNGEIIIIESREDLQEIENIFDASDIDDDFLELVFPITITTAAYAEIVINSKEALRELAADCIEDGKDDDIECIDFVYPLTLFTFDRTLQQTSRVTVENDRQLRFFFKELGEDELASFSFPISLKLYDGTVIEVNSNEQLARLIEEANDACDEDDDNDYNDDDFTQERLNEYLVECPWLVHEMVRDQVNQTDQYFEYLMNFTEDGKVVVKDRVGNNLVGTWTTRVSDNNRVLLKLEFDVLVDFNLEWFVYEIGEGTIKLFSEGGNKIIMKRFCDAPNPGETLRNILKECAWVIKKVKNQGEEIERLLGYEFNFHAEGYVTLSNGVNVSEGEWEVTTNNEGVLVLAIAMGAEPAVNFEWPVRDLMNERLKFEVEDIGYELILQRVCEDNAGDGDVMDIRELMKDGPWSVASFVKSNIDEAELFSLYSFSFEAEHVMGMTLGDTGNTEAGLWRVLRNSEGKLKVYLNGGENEPLHELTDDWDFYSADAGRIELRSESDANGQISILVFERI
;
A
#
# COMPACT_ATOMS: atom_id res chain seq x y z
N MET A 1 -51.72 -35.89 -78.25
CA MET A 1 -51.13 -36.26 -76.94
C MET A 1 -49.85 -35.48 -76.59
N LYS A 2 -49.08 -34.90 -77.53
CA LYS A 2 -47.86 -34.12 -77.22
C LYS A 2 -48.07 -32.82 -76.42
N ASN A 3 -49.14 -32.06 -76.65
CA ASN A 3 -49.35 -30.76 -75.95
C ASN A 3 -49.78 -30.87 -74.49
N ARG A 4 -50.33 -32.03 -74.05
CA ARG A 4 -50.72 -32.21 -72.63
C ARG A 4 -49.54 -32.60 -71.74
N ILE A 5 -48.51 -33.22 -72.32
CA ILE A 5 -47.28 -33.59 -71.60
C ILE A 5 -46.42 -32.36 -71.34
N HIS A 6 -46.29 -31.45 -72.32
CA HIS A 6 -45.58 -30.18 -72.10
C HIS A 6 -46.27 -29.31 -71.05
N PHE A 7 -47.60 -29.23 -71.07
CA PHE A 7 -48.34 -28.49 -70.04
C PHE A 7 -48.09 -29.10 -68.65
N ALA A 8 -48.22 -30.41 -68.50
CA ALA A 8 -47.97 -31.09 -67.22
C ALA A 8 -46.52 -30.94 -66.71
N VAL A 9 -45.53 -30.96 -67.62
CA VAL A 9 -44.12 -30.76 -67.26
C VAL A 9 -43.86 -29.31 -66.84
N TYR A 10 -44.45 -28.31 -67.49
CA TYR A 10 -44.33 -26.91 -67.07
C TYR A 10 -45.09 -26.63 -65.76
N THR A 11 -46.24 -27.26 -65.52
CA THR A 11 -46.95 -27.13 -64.23
C THR A 11 -46.19 -27.80 -63.08
N PHE A 12 -45.52 -28.92 -63.35
CA PHE A 12 -44.67 -29.60 -62.37
C PHE A 12 -43.37 -28.82 -62.08
N LEU A 13 -42.73 -28.24 -63.10
CA LEU A 13 -41.55 -27.38 -62.93
C LEU A 13 -41.88 -26.08 -62.19
N LEU A 14 -43.04 -25.46 -62.47
CA LEU A 14 -43.51 -24.25 -61.77
C LEU A 14 -43.88 -24.55 -60.31
N GLY A 15 -44.47 -25.73 -60.04
CA GLY A 15 -44.77 -26.19 -58.69
C GLY A 15 -43.51 -26.52 -57.88
N MET A 16 -42.44 -26.99 -58.54
CA MET A 16 -41.18 -27.33 -57.86
C MET A 16 -40.30 -26.10 -57.59
N THR A 17 -40.44 -25.01 -58.36
CA THR A 17 -39.79 -23.72 -58.07
C THR A 17 -40.47 -22.93 -56.94
N LEU A 18 -41.75 -23.23 -56.64
CA LEU A 18 -42.49 -22.63 -55.53
C LEU A 18 -42.22 -23.29 -54.16
N LEU A 19 -41.40 -24.36 -54.13
CA LEU A 19 -40.99 -25.05 -52.89
C LEU A 19 -39.63 -24.56 -52.34
N PHE A 20 -38.98 -23.58 -52.98
CA PHE A 20 -37.70 -23.02 -52.55
C PHE A 20 -37.77 -21.55 -52.12
N THR A 21 -38.97 -21.01 -51.88
CA THR A 21 -39.15 -19.72 -51.17
C THR A 21 -39.63 -19.99 -49.75
N ALA A 22 -38.89 -20.80 -49.01
CA ALA A 22 -38.87 -20.67 -47.56
C ALA A 22 -37.75 -19.67 -47.26
N CYS A 23 -38.09 -18.38 -47.16
CA CYS A 23 -37.30 -17.51 -46.31
C CYS A 23 -37.40 -18.11 -44.92
N GLN A 24 -36.27 -18.52 -44.35
CA GLN A 24 -36.18 -18.82 -42.93
C GLN A 24 -36.43 -17.50 -42.19
N SER A 25 -37.68 -17.25 -41.82
CA SER A 25 -38.00 -16.36 -40.72
C SER A 25 -38.10 -17.24 -39.48
N GLU A 26 -36.95 -17.71 -39.02
CA GLU A 26 -36.82 -18.25 -37.68
C GLU A 26 -36.84 -17.03 -36.75
N PHE A 27 -38.04 -16.52 -36.50
CA PHE A 27 -38.29 -15.66 -35.35
C PHE A 27 -38.69 -16.60 -34.24
N GLU A 28 -37.78 -16.74 -33.29
CA GLU A 28 -38.06 -17.38 -32.01
C GLU A 28 -39.07 -16.47 -31.31
N GLU A 29 -40.35 -16.89 -31.25
CA GLU A 29 -41.31 -16.27 -30.35
C GLU A 29 -40.79 -16.46 -28.93
N LEU A 30 -40.40 -15.36 -28.29
CA LEU A 30 -39.97 -15.36 -26.90
C LEU A 30 -41.10 -15.95 -26.02
N PRO A 31 -40.77 -16.71 -24.98
CA PRO A 31 -41.76 -17.17 -24.01
C PRO A 31 -42.55 -15.99 -23.45
N GLU A 32 -43.86 -16.17 -23.25
CA GLU A 32 -44.88 -15.16 -22.89
C GLU A 32 -44.63 -14.36 -21.58
N ASP A 33 -43.45 -14.44 -20.96
CA ASP A 33 -43.10 -13.82 -19.67
C ASP A 33 -42.28 -12.50 -19.81
N ASN A 34 -41.92 -12.10 -21.03
CA ASN A 34 -40.89 -11.06 -21.27
C ASN A 34 -41.34 -9.59 -21.13
N GLN A 35 -42.58 -9.28 -20.78
CA GLN A 35 -43.00 -7.89 -20.57
C GLN A 35 -42.34 -7.25 -19.32
N GLN A 36 -41.77 -8.05 -18.42
CA GLN A 36 -41.00 -7.58 -17.25
C GLN A 36 -39.48 -7.49 -17.49
N GLN A 37 -38.99 -7.81 -18.71
CA GLN A 37 -37.54 -7.87 -19.01
C GLN A 37 -37.06 -6.81 -20.01
N THR A 38 -37.93 -5.93 -20.50
CA THR A 38 -37.55 -4.84 -21.42
C THR A 38 -37.49 -3.49 -20.72
N LEU A 39 -36.55 -2.65 -21.13
CA LEU A 39 -36.27 -1.31 -20.63
C LEU A 39 -36.55 -0.27 -21.71
N GLU A 40 -37.24 0.80 -21.34
CA GLU A 40 -37.30 2.03 -22.15
C GLU A 40 -36.07 2.91 -21.82
N ALA A 41 -35.59 3.70 -22.78
CA ALA A 41 -34.42 4.57 -22.62
C ALA A 41 -34.53 5.54 -21.43
N ASN A 42 -35.74 5.96 -21.07
CA ASN A 42 -36.03 6.88 -19.97
C ASN A 42 -36.63 6.18 -18.73
N SER A 43 -36.56 4.85 -18.66
CA SER A 43 -37.01 4.11 -17.47
C SER A 43 -36.11 4.39 -16.28
N SER A 44 -36.63 4.27 -15.06
CA SER A 44 -35.82 4.47 -13.84
C SER A 44 -34.62 3.51 -13.78
N THR A 45 -34.80 2.27 -14.25
CA THR A 45 -33.69 1.30 -14.35
C THR A 45 -32.64 1.71 -15.39
N ALA A 46 -33.03 2.29 -16.53
CA ALA A 46 -32.08 2.79 -17.50
C ALA A 46 -31.26 3.97 -16.95
N VAL A 47 -31.88 4.85 -16.16
CA VAL A 47 -31.17 5.91 -15.43
C VAL A 47 -30.18 5.31 -14.44
N LEU A 48 -30.57 4.33 -13.62
CA LEU A 48 -29.64 3.65 -12.71
C LEU A 48 -28.45 3.03 -13.44
N ILE A 49 -28.69 2.37 -14.57
CA ILE A 49 -27.62 1.81 -15.41
C ILE A 49 -26.70 2.91 -15.95
N GLU A 50 -27.26 4.04 -16.38
CA GLU A 50 -26.47 5.18 -16.86
C GLU A 50 -25.59 5.77 -15.74
N ARG A 51 -26.14 5.93 -14.54
CA ARG A 51 -25.44 6.45 -13.35
C ARG A 51 -24.30 5.53 -12.92
N THR A 52 -24.56 4.22 -12.85
CA THR A 52 -23.53 3.20 -12.55
C THR A 52 -22.45 3.09 -13.62
N ALA A 53 -22.73 3.51 -14.86
CA ALA A 53 -21.76 3.47 -15.95
C ALA A 53 -21.15 4.87 -16.22
N THR A 54 -21.31 5.84 -15.32
CA THR A 54 -20.66 7.16 -15.42
C THR A 54 -19.14 7.02 -15.28
N ASN A 55 -18.39 7.98 -15.82
CA ASN A 55 -16.96 8.06 -15.57
C ASN A 55 -16.72 8.85 -14.29
N ASP A 56 -16.52 8.13 -13.20
CA ASP A 56 -15.96 8.65 -11.96
C ASP A 56 -14.56 9.25 -12.25
N GLY A 57 -14.42 10.54 -11.93
CA GLY A 57 -13.20 11.32 -12.05
C GLY A 57 -12.53 11.63 -10.71
N SER A 58 -13.08 11.17 -9.58
CA SER A 58 -12.59 11.48 -8.24
C SER A 58 -11.13 11.10 -8.01
N PHE A 59 -10.67 10.03 -8.66
CA PHE A 59 -9.33 9.47 -8.44
C PHE A 59 -8.16 10.45 -8.65
N ASP A 60 -8.35 11.58 -9.36
CA ASP A 60 -7.34 12.62 -9.53
C ASP A 60 -7.73 14.00 -8.96
N ASN A 61 -8.66 14.03 -8.00
CA ASN A 61 -9.08 15.21 -7.25
C ASN A 61 -7.91 15.96 -6.61
N ILE A 62 -6.87 15.24 -6.16
CA ILE A 62 -5.63 15.84 -5.64
C ILE A 62 -4.98 16.83 -6.63
N VAL A 63 -5.21 16.64 -7.93
CA VAL A 63 -4.62 17.44 -9.00
C VAL A 63 -5.58 18.49 -9.52
N ASP A 64 -6.82 18.12 -9.83
CA ASP A 64 -7.74 18.95 -10.61
C ASP A 64 -8.91 19.53 -9.82
N GLN A 65 -9.13 19.00 -8.61
CA GLN A 65 -10.16 19.41 -7.67
C GLN A 65 -11.57 19.32 -8.28
N ALA A 66 -11.90 18.22 -8.95
CA ALA A 66 -13.19 18.03 -9.59
C ALA A 66 -13.59 16.54 -9.78
N SER A 67 -14.48 16.00 -8.95
CA SER A 67 -14.83 14.56 -8.99
C SER A 67 -15.46 14.11 -10.32
N CYS A 68 -16.02 15.04 -11.10
CA CYS A 68 -16.69 14.71 -12.36
C CYS A 68 -15.79 14.73 -13.62
N LEU A 69 -14.49 15.00 -13.45
CA LEU A 69 -13.50 15.11 -14.51
C LEU A 69 -12.32 14.19 -14.23
N ALA A 70 -11.79 13.52 -15.26
CA ALA A 70 -10.61 12.68 -15.14
C ALA A 70 -9.51 13.15 -16.10
N ILE A 71 -8.33 13.52 -15.62
CA ILE A 71 -7.20 13.87 -16.49
C ILE A 71 -6.63 12.61 -17.14
N GLN A 72 -6.49 12.65 -18.47
CA GLN A 72 -5.87 11.55 -19.21
C GLN A 72 -4.35 11.57 -19.05
N PHE A 73 -3.79 10.43 -18.64
CA PHE A 73 -2.35 10.22 -18.63
C PHE A 73 -1.75 10.18 -20.04
N PRO A 74 -0.47 10.60 -20.21
CA PRO A 74 0.36 11.25 -19.20
C PRO A 74 0.16 12.77 -19.16
N TYR A 75 0.38 13.37 -17.99
CA TYR A 75 0.43 14.82 -17.80
C TYR A 75 1.55 15.25 -16.84
N GLU A 76 1.83 16.55 -16.77
CA GLU A 76 2.91 17.11 -15.96
C GLU A 76 2.33 18.08 -14.93
N VAL A 77 2.81 17.97 -13.70
CA VAL A 77 2.47 18.86 -12.59
C VAL A 77 3.74 19.44 -11.98
N ASN A 78 3.63 20.65 -11.44
CA ASN A 78 4.63 21.26 -10.60
C ASN A 78 4.11 21.29 -9.17
N VAL A 79 4.74 20.51 -8.28
CA VAL A 79 4.38 20.38 -6.87
C VAL A 79 5.49 20.99 -6.04
N ASN A 80 5.21 22.08 -5.32
CA ASN A 80 6.19 22.79 -4.47
C ASN A 80 7.51 23.18 -5.16
N GLY A 81 7.52 23.32 -6.50
CA GLY A 81 8.68 23.66 -7.32
C GLY A 81 9.37 22.47 -7.99
N GLU A 82 8.93 21.25 -7.70
CA GLU A 82 9.38 20.00 -8.32
C GLU A 82 8.45 19.61 -9.48
N ILE A 83 9.04 19.19 -10.60
CA ILE A 83 8.27 18.78 -11.78
C ILE A 83 8.12 17.26 -11.74
N ILE A 84 6.87 16.80 -11.73
CA ILE A 84 6.49 15.39 -11.69
C ILE A 84 5.71 15.07 -12.97
N ILE A 85 6.00 13.92 -13.56
CA ILE A 85 5.25 13.39 -14.71
C ILE A 85 4.37 12.27 -14.19
N ILE A 86 3.06 12.44 -14.34
CA ILE A 86 2.06 11.46 -13.94
C ILE A 86 1.75 10.59 -15.16
N GLU A 87 2.24 9.36 -15.18
CA GLU A 87 2.04 8.38 -16.24
C GLU A 87 0.93 7.37 -15.91
N SER A 88 0.63 7.17 -14.63
CA SER A 88 -0.46 6.31 -14.14
C SER A 88 -1.07 6.80 -12.82
N ARG A 89 -2.09 6.09 -12.33
CA ARG A 89 -2.74 6.40 -11.04
C ARG A 89 -1.79 6.26 -9.86
N GLU A 90 -0.87 5.30 -9.93
CA GLU A 90 0.12 5.06 -8.88
C GLU A 90 1.06 6.25 -8.66
N ASP A 91 1.29 7.07 -9.70
CA ASP A 91 2.14 8.25 -9.59
C ASP A 91 1.48 9.40 -8.80
N LEU A 92 0.16 9.37 -8.60
CA LEU A 92 -0.55 10.33 -7.75
C LEU A 92 -0.11 10.25 -6.28
N GLN A 93 0.31 9.06 -5.84
CA GLN A 93 0.87 8.85 -4.51
C GLN A 93 2.15 9.69 -4.27
N GLU A 94 2.89 10.04 -5.33
CA GLU A 94 4.06 10.92 -5.22
C GLU A 94 3.65 12.33 -4.82
N ILE A 95 2.50 12.82 -5.31
CA ILE A 95 1.93 14.11 -4.94
C ILE A 95 1.48 14.08 -3.48
N GLU A 96 0.75 13.04 -3.08
CA GLU A 96 0.33 12.83 -1.68
C GLU A 96 1.53 12.82 -0.75
N ASN A 97 2.58 12.05 -1.06
CA ASN A 97 3.78 11.97 -0.23
C ASN A 97 4.48 13.33 -0.06
N ILE A 98 4.40 14.21 -1.06
CA ILE A 98 4.98 15.55 -1.00
C ILE A 98 4.14 16.45 -0.09
N PHE A 99 2.81 16.38 -0.18
CA PHE A 99 1.91 17.12 0.71
C PHE A 99 2.00 16.61 2.16
N ASP A 100 2.08 15.28 2.34
CA ASP A 100 2.23 14.62 3.65
C ASP A 100 3.63 14.81 4.28
N ALA A 101 4.60 15.34 3.53
CA ALA A 101 5.94 15.57 4.05
C ALA A 101 5.94 16.57 5.21
N SER A 102 4.96 17.47 5.27
CA SER A 102 4.79 18.42 6.37
C SER A 102 3.35 18.94 6.46
N ASP A 103 2.74 18.87 7.65
CA ASP A 103 1.36 19.35 7.85
C ASP A 103 1.27 20.88 8.09
N ILE A 104 2.38 21.62 7.95
CA ILE A 104 2.48 23.04 8.34
C ILE A 104 2.98 23.97 7.23
N ASP A 105 3.36 23.44 6.07
CA ASP A 105 3.64 24.21 4.87
C ASP A 105 2.37 24.43 4.04
N ASP A 106 2.47 25.42 3.15
CA ASP A 106 1.44 25.66 2.17
C ASP A 106 1.80 24.84 0.94
N ASP A 107 1.00 23.82 0.64
CA ASP A 107 1.17 23.02 -0.57
C ASP A 107 0.66 23.72 -1.82
N PHE A 108 1.48 23.70 -2.86
CA PHE A 108 1.17 24.31 -4.14
C PHE A 108 1.34 23.31 -5.28
N LEU A 109 0.24 23.05 -5.98
CA LEU A 109 0.22 22.30 -7.23
C LEU A 109 -0.17 23.20 -8.42
N GLU A 110 0.61 23.12 -9.49
CA GLU A 110 0.34 23.77 -10.76
C GLU A 110 0.41 22.78 -11.93
N LEU A 111 -0.72 22.57 -12.60
CA LEU A 111 -0.82 21.79 -13.83
C LEU A 111 -0.12 22.47 -15.01
N VAL A 112 0.63 21.70 -15.79
CA VAL A 112 1.26 22.14 -17.04
C VAL A 112 0.33 21.88 -18.21
N PHE A 113 -0.19 22.95 -18.80
CA PHE A 113 -1.11 22.89 -19.94
C PHE A 113 -0.37 22.81 -21.30
N PRO A 114 -0.97 22.18 -22.33
CA PRO A 114 -2.33 21.64 -22.36
C PRO A 114 -2.45 20.23 -21.77
N ILE A 115 -3.62 19.93 -21.21
CA ILE A 115 -4.02 18.59 -20.75
C ILE A 115 -5.26 18.11 -21.50
N THR A 116 -5.52 16.81 -21.47
CA THR A 116 -6.77 16.22 -21.97
C THR A 116 -7.53 15.65 -20.79
N ILE A 117 -8.81 15.94 -20.69
CA ILE A 117 -9.69 15.40 -19.65
C ILE A 117 -10.79 14.56 -20.29
N THR A 118 -11.35 13.66 -19.50
CA THR A 118 -12.54 12.88 -19.80
C THR A 118 -13.64 13.32 -18.82
N THR A 119 -14.81 13.71 -19.33
CA THR A 119 -15.94 14.05 -18.44
C THR A 119 -16.69 12.78 -18.00
N ALA A 120 -17.55 12.91 -16.98
CA ALA A 120 -18.58 11.93 -16.59
C ALA A 120 -19.31 11.25 -17.78
N ALA A 121 -19.52 11.98 -18.88
CA ALA A 121 -20.18 11.47 -20.10
C ALA A 121 -19.22 10.88 -21.16
N TYR A 122 -17.96 10.57 -20.80
CA TYR A 122 -16.87 10.11 -21.66
C TYR A 122 -16.54 11.04 -22.83
N ALA A 123 -16.78 12.34 -22.66
CA ALA A 123 -16.35 13.33 -23.64
C ALA A 123 -14.89 13.71 -23.38
N GLU A 124 -14.04 13.59 -24.41
CA GLU A 124 -12.64 13.99 -24.32
C GLU A 124 -12.49 15.46 -24.72
N ILE A 125 -11.91 16.28 -23.85
CA ILE A 125 -11.75 17.72 -24.04
C ILE A 125 -10.30 18.12 -23.81
N VAL A 126 -9.71 18.87 -24.74
CA VAL A 126 -8.38 19.45 -24.56
C VAL A 126 -8.49 20.80 -23.86
N ILE A 127 -7.92 20.90 -22.67
CA ILE A 127 -7.88 22.12 -21.86
C ILE A 127 -6.53 22.80 -22.01
N ASN A 128 -6.55 24.11 -22.27
CA ASN A 128 -5.34 24.88 -22.60
C ASN A 128 -4.93 25.87 -21.50
N SER A 129 -5.70 26.01 -20.42
CA SER A 129 -5.34 26.85 -19.27
C SER A 129 -6.12 26.47 -18.02
N LYS A 130 -5.59 26.88 -16.86
CA LYS A 130 -6.21 26.68 -15.55
C LYS A 130 -7.61 27.30 -15.44
N GLU A 131 -7.83 28.47 -16.06
CA GLU A 131 -9.15 29.11 -16.06
C GLU A 131 -10.20 28.30 -16.83
N ALA A 132 -9.80 27.65 -17.92
CA ALA A 132 -10.70 26.80 -18.69
C ALA A 132 -11.03 25.50 -17.95
N LEU A 133 -10.06 24.92 -17.23
CA LEU A 133 -10.31 23.78 -16.33
C LEU A 133 -11.30 24.17 -15.24
N ARG A 134 -11.04 25.30 -14.56
CA ARG A 134 -11.88 25.80 -13.46
C ARG A 134 -13.31 26.14 -13.90
N GLU A 135 -13.49 26.67 -15.12
CA GLU A 135 -14.83 26.95 -15.64
C GLU A 135 -15.63 25.65 -15.84
N LEU A 136 -14.97 24.56 -16.22
CA LEU A 136 -15.60 23.26 -16.38
C LEU A 136 -15.83 22.55 -15.03
N ALA A 137 -14.85 22.56 -14.14
CA ALA A 137 -14.94 22.01 -12.79
C ALA A 137 -16.06 22.69 -11.97
N ALA A 138 -16.39 23.96 -12.24
CA ALA A 138 -17.47 24.65 -11.57
C ALA A 138 -18.88 24.07 -11.83
N ASP A 139 -19.01 23.20 -12.84
CA ASP A 139 -20.24 22.45 -13.11
C ASP A 139 -20.28 21.09 -12.39
N CYS A 140 -19.17 20.65 -11.76
CA CYS A 140 -19.16 19.47 -10.91
C CYS A 140 -19.89 19.75 -9.59
N ILE A 141 -20.51 18.71 -9.04
CA ILE A 141 -21.20 18.76 -7.75
C ILE A 141 -20.25 18.12 -6.75
N GLU A 142 -19.63 18.96 -5.92
CA GLU A 142 -18.72 18.53 -4.86
C GLU A 142 -19.48 18.52 -3.52
N ASP A 143 -19.01 17.71 -2.57
CA ASP A 143 -19.53 17.59 -1.19
C ASP A 143 -20.88 16.83 -1.08
N GLY A 144 -21.10 15.82 -1.93
CA GLY A 144 -22.04 14.72 -1.67
C GLY A 144 -22.96 14.31 -2.82
N LYS A 145 -23.42 13.04 -2.81
CA LYS A 145 -24.35 12.40 -3.77
C LYS A 145 -24.48 13.12 -5.10
N ASP A 146 -23.44 13.03 -5.91
CA ASP A 146 -23.55 13.40 -7.29
C ASP A 146 -24.47 12.41 -8.06
N ASP A 147 -24.48 12.46 -9.38
CA ASP A 147 -25.34 11.60 -10.17
C ASP A 147 -24.71 10.21 -10.45
N ASP A 148 -23.50 9.91 -9.98
CA ASP A 148 -22.79 8.63 -10.13
C ASP A 148 -23.38 7.56 -9.22
N ILE A 149 -22.98 6.30 -9.46
CA ILE A 149 -23.14 5.21 -8.51
C ILE A 149 -21.89 4.35 -8.61
N GLU A 150 -21.04 4.39 -7.58
CA GLU A 150 -19.69 3.79 -7.63
C GLU A 150 -19.57 2.50 -6.83
N CYS A 151 -20.44 2.33 -5.83
CA CYS A 151 -20.38 1.19 -4.92
C CYS A 151 -20.73 -0.17 -5.57
N ILE A 152 -21.06 -0.17 -6.86
CA ILE A 152 -21.38 -1.36 -7.65
C ILE A 152 -21.03 -1.17 -9.12
N ASP A 153 -20.30 -2.14 -9.70
CA ASP A 153 -19.85 -2.10 -11.09
C ASP A 153 -20.47 -3.21 -11.94
N PHE A 154 -20.55 -2.96 -13.25
CA PHE A 154 -20.85 -4.01 -14.23
C PHE A 154 -19.63 -4.87 -14.54
N VAL A 155 -19.82 -6.20 -14.57
CA VAL A 155 -18.79 -7.12 -15.06
C VAL A 155 -18.98 -7.35 -16.55
N TYR A 156 -18.05 -6.83 -17.35
CA TYR A 156 -18.04 -6.95 -18.81
C TYR A 156 -17.43 -8.28 -19.30
N PRO A 157 -17.78 -8.74 -20.51
CA PRO A 157 -18.69 -8.11 -21.50
C PRO A 157 -20.18 -8.37 -21.23
N LEU A 158 -21.03 -7.41 -21.60
CA LEU A 158 -22.49 -7.52 -21.53
C LEU A 158 -23.11 -7.61 -22.92
N THR A 159 -24.12 -8.47 -23.09
CA THR A 159 -24.88 -8.55 -24.35
C THR A 159 -26.27 -7.98 -24.15
N LEU A 160 -26.66 -7.02 -25.00
CA LEU A 160 -27.97 -6.39 -25.03
C LEU A 160 -28.71 -6.69 -26.33
N PHE A 161 -30.03 -6.78 -26.22
CA PHE A 161 -30.97 -6.92 -27.33
C PHE A 161 -31.83 -5.69 -27.41
N THR A 162 -32.12 -5.22 -28.63
CA THR A 162 -33.12 -4.17 -28.85
C THR A 162 -34.37 -4.74 -29.51
N PHE A 163 -35.52 -4.12 -29.24
CA PHE A 163 -36.83 -4.51 -29.73
C PHE A 163 -37.64 -3.29 -30.16
N ASP A 164 -38.58 -3.49 -31.08
CA ASP A 164 -39.60 -2.48 -31.37
C ASP A 164 -40.78 -2.54 -30.39
N ARG A 165 -41.74 -1.60 -30.51
CA ARG A 165 -42.98 -1.57 -29.69
C ARG A 165 -43.86 -2.82 -29.81
N THR A 166 -43.62 -3.68 -30.80
CA THR A 166 -44.32 -4.97 -30.95
C THR A 166 -43.53 -6.15 -30.36
N LEU A 167 -42.45 -5.87 -29.62
CA LEU A 167 -41.54 -6.84 -29.00
C LEU A 167 -40.80 -7.70 -30.02
N GLN A 168 -40.67 -7.24 -31.26
CA GLN A 168 -39.84 -7.91 -32.26
C GLN A 168 -38.39 -7.45 -32.08
N GLN A 169 -37.48 -8.41 -31.91
CA GLN A 169 -36.05 -8.11 -31.80
C GLN A 169 -35.54 -7.43 -33.07
N THR A 170 -34.91 -6.26 -32.91
CA THR A 170 -34.36 -5.44 -34.00
C THR A 170 -32.84 -5.56 -34.09
N SER A 171 -32.13 -5.70 -32.96
CA SER A 171 -30.67 -5.84 -32.92
C SER A 171 -30.16 -6.67 -31.73
N ARG A 172 -28.88 -7.05 -31.80
CA ARG A 172 -28.07 -7.61 -30.71
C ARG A 172 -26.73 -6.87 -30.71
N VAL A 173 -26.34 -6.33 -29.56
CA VAL A 173 -25.10 -5.58 -29.34
C VAL A 173 -24.36 -6.18 -28.14
N THR A 174 -23.05 -6.25 -28.22
CA THR A 174 -22.19 -6.59 -27.07
C THR A 174 -21.37 -5.36 -26.73
N VAL A 175 -21.35 -4.99 -25.44
CA VAL A 175 -20.57 -3.88 -24.90
C VAL A 175 -19.46 -4.43 -24.00
N GLU A 176 -18.30 -3.79 -24.06
CA GLU A 176 -17.06 -4.27 -23.41
C GLU A 176 -16.62 -3.39 -22.23
N ASN A 177 -17.26 -2.24 -22.02
CA ASN A 177 -16.99 -1.30 -20.93
C ASN A 177 -18.15 -0.30 -20.73
N ASP A 178 -18.09 0.47 -19.65
CA ASP A 178 -19.10 1.47 -19.25
C ASP A 178 -19.35 2.53 -20.30
N ARG A 179 -18.27 3.03 -20.93
CA ARG A 179 -18.38 3.95 -22.07
C ARG A 179 -19.31 3.40 -23.17
N GLN A 180 -19.16 2.13 -23.55
CA GLN A 180 -20.00 1.51 -24.57
C GLN A 180 -21.43 1.27 -24.08
N LEU A 181 -21.60 0.87 -22.83
CA LEU A 181 -22.92 0.67 -22.22
C LEU A 181 -23.70 1.99 -22.15
N ARG A 182 -23.05 3.07 -21.70
CA ARG A 182 -23.62 4.41 -21.63
C ARG A 182 -24.02 4.92 -23.02
N PHE A 183 -23.16 4.77 -24.03
CA PHE A 183 -23.50 5.18 -25.39
C PHE A 183 -24.66 4.36 -25.97
N PHE A 184 -24.76 3.08 -25.65
CA PHE A 184 -25.89 2.25 -26.09
C PHE A 184 -27.23 2.83 -25.58
N PHE A 185 -27.34 3.15 -24.29
CA PHE A 185 -28.57 3.72 -23.74
C PHE A 185 -28.85 5.15 -24.22
N LYS A 186 -27.81 5.95 -24.45
CA LYS A 186 -27.93 7.30 -25.04
C LYS A 186 -28.45 7.29 -26.48
N GLU A 187 -28.09 6.27 -27.26
CA GLU A 187 -28.51 6.12 -28.66
C GLU A 187 -29.84 5.35 -28.83
N LEU A 188 -30.36 4.74 -27.76
CA LEU A 188 -31.61 3.98 -27.79
C LEU A 188 -32.80 4.90 -28.11
N GLY A 189 -33.51 4.64 -29.20
CA GLY A 189 -34.60 5.49 -29.65
C GLY A 189 -35.82 5.46 -28.71
N GLU A 190 -36.64 6.53 -28.72
CA GLU A 190 -37.89 6.62 -27.92
C GLU A 190 -38.94 5.53 -28.25
N ASP A 191 -38.81 4.88 -29.41
CA ASP A 191 -39.68 3.79 -29.88
C ASP A 191 -39.02 2.40 -29.78
N GLU A 192 -37.83 2.32 -29.17
CA GLU A 192 -37.06 1.10 -28.99
C GLU A 192 -37.02 0.68 -27.52
N LEU A 193 -36.97 -0.64 -27.30
CA LEU A 193 -36.82 -1.26 -25.99
C LEU A 193 -35.50 -2.01 -25.94
N ALA A 194 -34.85 -2.07 -24.78
CA ALA A 194 -33.62 -2.83 -24.57
C ALA A 194 -33.80 -3.95 -23.54
N SER A 195 -33.02 -5.01 -23.63
CA SER A 195 -32.97 -6.07 -22.61
C SER A 195 -31.57 -6.67 -22.54
N PHE A 196 -31.09 -6.97 -21.33
CA PHE A 196 -29.86 -7.72 -21.16
C PHE A 196 -30.07 -9.21 -21.47
N SER A 197 -29.01 -9.84 -21.97
CA SER A 197 -28.89 -11.29 -22.00
C SER A 197 -28.59 -11.80 -20.60
N PHE A 198 -29.62 -11.91 -19.76
CA PHE A 198 -29.47 -12.46 -18.41
C PHE A 198 -29.04 -13.95 -18.41
N PRO A 199 -28.34 -14.41 -17.36
CA PRO A 199 -27.85 -13.63 -16.23
C PRO A 199 -26.67 -12.70 -16.58
N ILE A 200 -26.54 -11.60 -15.83
CA ILE A 200 -25.37 -10.72 -15.84
C ILE A 200 -24.70 -10.72 -14.47
N SER A 201 -23.47 -10.21 -14.38
CA SER A 201 -22.74 -10.12 -13.11
C SER A 201 -22.47 -8.66 -12.75
N LEU A 202 -22.63 -8.35 -11.47
CA LEU A 202 -22.21 -7.08 -10.87
C LEU A 202 -21.12 -7.36 -9.84
N LYS A 203 -20.24 -6.39 -9.60
CA LYS A 203 -19.20 -6.44 -8.58
C LYS A 203 -19.45 -5.32 -7.58
N LEU A 204 -19.59 -5.64 -6.29
CA LEU A 204 -19.73 -4.65 -5.23
C LEU A 204 -18.37 -4.03 -4.88
N TYR A 205 -18.38 -2.89 -4.18
CA TYR A 205 -17.18 -2.20 -3.70
C TYR A 205 -16.19 -3.11 -2.93
N ASP A 206 -16.71 -4.08 -2.16
CA ASP A 206 -15.92 -5.06 -1.39
C ASP A 206 -15.29 -6.18 -2.25
N GLY A 207 -15.48 -6.13 -3.57
CA GLY A 207 -15.00 -7.13 -4.53
C GLY A 207 -15.92 -8.34 -4.72
N THR A 208 -17.03 -8.43 -3.98
CA THR A 208 -18.00 -9.51 -4.11
C THR A 208 -18.71 -9.47 -5.45
N VAL A 209 -18.71 -10.58 -6.18
CA VAL A 209 -19.43 -10.70 -7.47
C VAL A 209 -20.79 -11.35 -7.26
N ILE A 210 -21.85 -10.68 -7.70
CA ILE A 210 -23.24 -11.11 -7.59
C ILE A 210 -23.85 -11.38 -8.98
N GLU A 211 -24.68 -12.41 -9.07
CA GLU A 211 -25.41 -12.76 -10.30
C GLU A 211 -26.81 -12.16 -10.30
N VAL A 212 -27.16 -11.48 -11.40
CA VAL A 212 -28.43 -10.79 -11.61
C VAL A 212 -29.18 -11.42 -12.75
N ASN A 213 -30.45 -11.74 -12.54
CA ASN A 213 -31.29 -12.52 -13.46
C ASN A 213 -32.47 -11.75 -14.06
N SER A 214 -32.69 -10.49 -13.65
CA SER A 214 -33.75 -9.63 -14.20
C SER A 214 -33.47 -8.15 -13.98
N ASN A 215 -34.14 -7.28 -14.74
CA ASN A 215 -34.06 -5.82 -14.56
C ASN A 215 -34.57 -5.37 -13.18
N GLU A 216 -35.58 -6.04 -12.62
CA GLU A 216 -36.10 -5.73 -11.27
C GLU A 216 -35.07 -6.09 -10.19
N GLN A 217 -34.33 -7.19 -10.38
CA GLN A 217 -33.23 -7.53 -9.48
C GLN A 217 -32.07 -6.54 -9.66
N LEU A 218 -31.73 -6.17 -10.89
CA LEU A 218 -30.71 -5.18 -11.21
C LEU A 218 -30.98 -3.84 -10.53
N ALA A 219 -32.16 -3.26 -10.74
CA ALA A 219 -32.53 -1.97 -10.17
C ALA A 219 -32.45 -1.97 -8.64
N ARG A 220 -32.97 -3.02 -7.98
CA ARG A 220 -32.91 -3.13 -6.52
C ARG A 220 -31.49 -3.23 -5.99
N LEU A 221 -30.62 -4.01 -6.63
CA LEU A 221 -29.25 -4.17 -6.19
C LEU A 221 -28.45 -2.87 -6.34
N ILE A 222 -28.67 -2.14 -7.42
CA ILE A 222 -28.04 -0.82 -7.61
C ILE A 222 -28.56 0.18 -6.58
N GLU A 223 -29.88 0.24 -6.34
CA GLU A 223 -30.47 1.12 -5.32
C GLU A 223 -30.00 0.78 -3.90
N GLU A 224 -29.82 -0.51 -3.58
CA GLU A 224 -29.29 -0.96 -2.29
C GLU A 224 -27.80 -0.66 -2.13
N ALA A 225 -27.04 -0.62 -3.23
CA ALA A 225 -25.61 -0.33 -3.23
C ALA A 225 -25.28 1.16 -3.24
N ASN A 226 -26.17 2.04 -3.72
CA ASN A 226 -25.94 3.49 -3.89
C ASN A 226 -25.40 4.20 -2.64
N ASP A 227 -25.63 3.68 -1.43
CA ASP A 227 -25.16 4.29 -0.18
C ASP A 227 -24.29 3.31 0.64
N ALA A 228 -23.68 2.32 -0.02
CA ALA A 228 -22.98 1.22 0.65
C ALA A 228 -21.48 1.48 0.86
N CYS A 229 -20.92 2.48 0.20
CA CYS A 229 -19.52 2.91 0.28
C CYS A 229 -19.46 4.45 0.24
N ASP A 230 -18.29 5.02 0.54
CA ASP A 230 -17.99 6.40 0.14
C ASP A 230 -17.73 6.43 -1.35
N GLU A 231 -18.36 7.38 -2.04
CA GLU A 231 -18.23 7.61 -3.49
C GLU A 231 -17.16 8.67 -3.80
N ASP A 232 -16.36 9.13 -2.82
CA ASP A 232 -15.26 10.12 -3.00
C ASP A 232 -15.73 11.40 -3.77
N ASP A 233 -17.01 11.73 -3.58
CA ASP A 233 -17.76 12.85 -4.21
C ASP A 233 -17.36 14.23 -3.64
N ASP A 234 -16.42 14.26 -2.71
CA ASP A 234 -15.89 15.50 -2.17
C ASP A 234 -14.46 15.75 -2.65
N ASN A 235 -14.07 17.02 -2.53
CA ASN A 235 -12.81 17.51 -3.06
C ASN A 235 -11.69 17.40 -2.01
N ASP A 236 -11.86 16.51 -1.05
CA ASP A 236 -10.83 16.16 -0.10
C ASP A 236 -10.03 15.00 -0.69
N TYR A 237 -8.72 15.17 -0.80
CA TYR A 237 -7.82 14.15 -1.31
C TYR A 237 -7.19 13.32 -0.17
N ASN A 238 -7.61 13.59 1.07
CA ASN A 238 -7.06 12.99 2.28
C ASN A 238 -8.22 12.26 2.93
N ASP A 239 -8.59 11.05 2.48
CA ASP A 239 -9.75 10.20 2.85
C ASP A 239 -10.48 10.44 4.22
N ASP A 240 -10.83 11.69 4.54
CA ASP A 240 -11.28 12.20 5.85
C ASP A 240 -12.80 12.37 5.91
N ASP A 241 -13.44 12.05 4.79
CA ASP A 241 -14.86 11.97 4.49
C ASP A 241 -15.63 10.88 5.26
N PHE A 242 -14.93 9.96 5.94
CA PHE A 242 -15.59 8.89 6.68
C PHE A 242 -16.55 9.42 7.75
N THR A 243 -17.71 8.77 7.86
CA THR A 243 -18.69 9.12 8.90
C THR A 243 -18.18 8.86 10.31
N GLN A 244 -18.75 9.57 11.30
CA GLN A 244 -18.49 9.29 12.71
C GLN A 244 -18.80 7.82 13.07
N GLU A 245 -19.86 7.26 12.49
CA GLU A 245 -20.25 5.86 12.62
C GLU A 245 -19.18 4.92 12.06
N ARG A 246 -18.65 5.17 10.85
CA ARG A 246 -17.57 4.40 10.22
C ARG A 246 -16.31 4.39 11.10
N LEU A 247 -15.87 5.54 11.63
CA LEU A 247 -14.74 5.60 12.56
C LEU A 247 -14.99 4.78 13.83
N ASN A 248 -16.20 4.84 14.41
CA ASN A 248 -16.52 4.09 15.63
C ASN A 248 -16.41 2.58 15.41
N GLU A 249 -16.97 2.07 14.32
CA GLU A 249 -16.88 0.66 13.94
C GLU A 249 -15.43 0.25 13.70
N TYR A 250 -14.67 1.10 12.99
CA TYR A 250 -13.27 0.86 12.68
C TYR A 250 -12.39 0.77 13.93
N LEU A 251 -12.54 1.69 14.89
CA LEU A 251 -11.76 1.70 16.13
C LEU A 251 -12.00 0.45 17.00
N VAL A 252 -13.24 -0.06 17.05
CA VAL A 252 -13.61 -1.19 17.92
C VAL A 252 -13.44 -2.56 17.24
N GLU A 253 -13.22 -2.59 15.93
CA GLU A 253 -13.07 -3.84 15.17
C GLU A 253 -11.87 -4.67 15.68
N CYS A 254 -10.74 -4.01 15.91
CA CYS A 254 -9.50 -4.63 16.37
C CYS A 254 -8.69 -3.72 17.31
N PRO A 255 -7.78 -4.29 18.12
CA PRO A 255 -6.75 -3.51 18.80
C PRO A 255 -5.82 -2.77 17.84
N TRP A 256 -5.17 -1.73 18.36
CA TRP A 256 -4.28 -0.82 17.63
C TRP A 256 -2.92 -0.74 18.32
N LEU A 257 -1.84 -0.72 17.57
CA LEU A 257 -0.49 -0.41 18.05
C LEU A 257 -0.18 1.05 17.73
N VAL A 258 0.28 1.80 18.72
CA VAL A 258 0.85 3.14 18.48
C VAL A 258 2.12 3.00 17.66
N HIS A 259 2.18 3.63 16.49
CA HIS A 259 3.30 3.58 15.56
C HIS A 259 4.08 4.90 15.52
N GLU A 260 3.41 6.02 15.70
CA GLU A 260 4.05 7.33 15.82
C GLU A 260 3.35 8.14 16.91
N MET A 261 4.10 8.91 17.68
CA MET A 261 3.56 9.89 18.62
C MET A 261 4.46 11.13 18.63
N VAL A 262 3.91 12.26 18.19
CA VAL A 262 4.52 13.58 18.35
C VAL A 262 3.62 14.41 19.26
N ARG A 263 4.20 14.96 20.32
CA ARG A 263 3.51 15.85 21.26
C ARG A 263 4.27 17.15 21.44
N ASP A 264 3.61 18.28 21.19
CA ASP A 264 4.16 19.63 21.29
C ASP A 264 5.50 19.77 20.55
N GLN A 265 5.55 19.24 19.31
CA GLN A 265 6.75 19.19 18.45
C GLN A 265 7.92 18.34 18.99
N VAL A 266 7.67 17.50 19.99
CA VAL A 266 8.65 16.53 20.49
C VAL A 266 8.24 15.14 20.03
N ASN A 267 9.16 14.45 19.37
CA ASN A 267 8.97 13.04 19.03
C ASN A 267 9.00 12.20 20.31
N GLN A 268 7.84 11.62 20.65
CA GLN A 268 7.61 10.72 21.78
C GLN A 268 7.43 9.27 21.31
N THR A 269 7.67 8.99 20.03
CA THR A 269 7.45 7.67 19.43
C THR A 269 8.17 6.61 20.25
N ASP A 270 9.46 6.77 20.54
CA ASP A 270 10.23 5.79 21.34
C ASP A 270 9.61 5.44 22.71
N GLN A 271 8.89 6.38 23.33
CA GLN A 271 8.22 6.17 24.60
C GLN A 271 6.95 5.34 24.48
N TYR A 272 6.16 5.58 23.42
CA TYR A 272 4.81 5.03 23.28
C TYR A 272 4.66 3.98 22.19
N PHE A 273 5.70 3.76 21.40
CA PHE A 273 5.73 2.81 20.33
C PHE A 273 5.25 1.43 20.78
N GLU A 274 4.33 0.87 20.02
CA GLU A 274 3.65 -0.40 20.24
C GLU A 274 2.84 -0.52 21.53
N TYR A 275 2.43 0.59 22.13
CA TYR A 275 1.38 0.55 23.14
C TYR A 275 0.11 0.02 22.47
N LEU A 276 -0.43 -1.09 23.00
CA LEU A 276 -1.58 -1.75 22.43
C LEU A 276 -2.85 -1.13 22.99
N MET A 277 -3.58 -0.39 22.16
CA MET A 277 -4.86 0.23 22.49
C MET A 277 -6.01 -0.65 22.05
N ASN A 278 -6.93 -0.95 22.95
CA ASN A 278 -8.15 -1.69 22.64
C ASN A 278 -9.36 -0.83 22.99
N PHE A 279 -10.09 -0.41 21.95
CA PHE A 279 -11.30 0.40 22.08
C PHE A 279 -12.52 -0.51 22.21
N THR A 280 -13.44 -0.14 23.09
CA THR A 280 -14.70 -0.86 23.28
C THR A 280 -15.90 0.06 23.07
N GLU A 281 -17.01 -0.52 22.60
CA GLU A 281 -18.27 0.18 22.26
C GLU A 281 -18.85 1.05 23.40
N ASP A 282 -18.47 0.77 24.66
CA ASP A 282 -18.90 1.55 25.83
C ASP A 282 -18.10 2.84 26.05
N GLY A 283 -17.25 3.25 25.08
CA GLY A 283 -16.43 4.47 25.15
C GLY A 283 -15.22 4.32 26.06
N LYS A 284 -14.78 3.09 26.33
CA LYS A 284 -13.59 2.77 27.12
C LYS A 284 -12.45 2.34 26.19
N VAL A 285 -11.23 2.74 26.54
CA VAL A 285 -10.00 2.27 25.86
C VAL A 285 -9.06 1.69 26.90
N VAL A 286 -8.57 0.47 26.64
CA VAL A 286 -7.56 -0.20 27.47
C VAL A 286 -6.25 -0.17 26.72
N VAL A 287 -5.25 0.48 27.29
CA VAL A 287 -3.90 0.55 26.74
C VAL A 287 -3.01 -0.39 27.52
N LYS A 288 -2.34 -1.29 26.83
CA LYS A 288 -1.34 -2.18 27.40
C LYS A 288 0.06 -1.67 27.02
N ASP A 289 0.87 -1.35 28.03
CA ASP A 289 2.25 -0.92 27.80
C ASP A 289 3.19 -2.10 27.51
N ARG A 290 4.45 -1.78 27.16
CA ARG A 290 5.51 -2.77 26.84
C ARG A 290 5.92 -3.68 28.01
N VAL A 291 5.48 -3.37 29.23
CA VAL A 291 5.75 -4.16 30.45
C VAL A 291 4.53 -5.01 30.83
N GLY A 292 3.40 -4.82 30.14
CA GLY A 292 2.16 -5.55 30.32
C GLY A 292 1.20 -4.92 31.33
N ASN A 293 1.44 -3.69 31.78
CA ASN A 293 0.49 -2.96 32.61
C ASN A 293 -0.72 -2.55 31.77
N ASN A 294 -1.90 -2.62 32.36
CA ASN A 294 -3.12 -2.12 31.75
C ASN A 294 -3.43 -0.73 32.30
N LEU A 295 -3.43 0.25 31.42
CA LEU A 295 -3.85 1.62 31.65
C LEU A 295 -5.23 1.80 31.02
N VAL A 296 -6.12 2.49 31.72
CA VAL A 296 -7.51 2.63 31.27
C VAL A 296 -7.79 4.11 31.03
N GLY A 297 -8.42 4.39 29.90
CA GLY A 297 -8.96 5.70 29.56
C GLY A 297 -10.37 5.58 28.98
N THR A 298 -10.85 6.71 28.50
CA THR A 298 -12.10 6.84 27.77
C THR A 298 -11.84 7.47 26.42
N TRP A 299 -12.69 7.14 25.45
CA TRP A 299 -12.68 7.73 24.12
C TRP A 299 -14.10 8.13 23.73
N THR A 300 -14.21 9.20 22.95
CA THR A 300 -15.47 9.63 22.33
C THR A 300 -15.20 10.24 20.97
N THR A 301 -16.09 10.05 20.02
CA THR A 301 -16.03 10.72 18.72
C THR A 301 -17.09 11.81 18.62
N ARG A 302 -16.87 12.80 17.76
CA ARG A 302 -17.89 13.77 17.35
C ARG A 302 -17.55 14.36 15.98
N VAL A 303 -18.57 14.85 15.29
CA VAL A 303 -18.40 15.71 14.11
C VAL A 303 -18.21 17.18 14.54
N SER A 304 -17.30 17.89 13.90
CA SER A 304 -17.06 19.32 14.11
C SER A 304 -18.03 20.19 13.29
N ASP A 305 -18.01 21.51 13.51
CA ASP A 305 -18.83 22.45 12.73
C ASP A 305 -18.42 22.49 11.24
N ASN A 306 -17.23 21.99 10.90
CA ASN A 306 -16.69 21.92 9.54
C ASN A 306 -16.76 20.48 8.97
N ASN A 307 -17.73 19.68 9.42
CA ASN A 307 -17.96 18.29 9.00
C ASN A 307 -16.84 17.27 9.31
N ARG A 308 -15.70 17.70 9.85
CA ARG A 308 -14.60 16.80 10.24
C ARG A 308 -14.89 15.92 11.43
N VAL A 309 -14.43 14.67 11.41
CA VAL A 309 -14.53 13.74 12.53
C VAL A 309 -13.36 13.93 13.51
N LEU A 310 -13.71 14.01 14.79
CA LEU A 310 -12.77 14.20 15.88
C LEU A 310 -12.83 13.00 16.84
N LEU A 311 -11.67 12.47 17.21
CA LEU A 311 -11.48 11.48 18.26
C LEU A 311 -10.92 12.15 19.51
N LYS A 312 -11.68 12.12 20.61
CA LYS A 312 -11.19 12.58 21.92
C LYS A 312 -10.73 11.40 22.74
N LEU A 313 -9.51 11.48 23.28
CA LEU A 313 -8.93 10.51 24.20
C LEU A 313 -8.72 11.15 25.58
N GLU A 314 -9.02 10.41 26.65
CA GLU A 314 -8.84 10.88 28.03
C GLU A 314 -8.30 9.75 28.93
N PHE A 315 -7.13 9.98 29.52
CA PHE A 315 -6.41 9.07 30.41
C PHE A 315 -5.95 9.78 31.69
N ASP A 316 -5.93 9.09 32.82
CA ASP A 316 -5.36 9.61 34.06
C ASP A 316 -3.82 9.63 34.04
N VAL A 317 -3.21 8.68 33.32
CA VAL A 317 -1.76 8.43 33.32
C VAL A 317 -1.11 8.81 31.99
N LEU A 318 -1.74 8.44 30.87
CA LEU A 318 -1.23 8.69 29.52
C LEU A 318 -1.60 10.08 29.03
N VAL A 319 -1.17 11.11 29.76
CA VAL A 319 -1.58 12.51 29.54
C VAL A 319 -1.21 13.06 28.17
N ASP A 320 -0.20 12.50 27.51
CA ASP A 320 0.22 12.92 26.17
C ASP A 320 -0.82 12.56 25.11
N PHE A 321 -1.66 11.54 25.35
CA PHE A 321 -2.79 11.20 24.48
C PHE A 321 -4.02 12.08 24.72
N ASN A 322 -4.05 12.87 25.80
CA ASN A 322 -5.23 13.63 26.23
C ASN A 322 -5.48 14.86 25.38
N LEU A 323 -5.91 14.65 24.14
CA LEU A 323 -6.33 15.67 23.21
C LEU A 323 -7.63 15.26 22.50
N GLU A 324 -8.18 16.23 21.80
CA GLU A 324 -9.14 15.99 20.73
C GLU A 324 -8.37 16.02 19.42
N TRP A 325 -8.36 14.88 18.76
CA TRP A 325 -7.59 14.59 17.57
C TRP A 325 -8.49 14.68 16.35
N PHE A 326 -8.06 15.44 15.35
CA PHE A 326 -8.59 15.33 14.00
C PHE A 326 -8.14 13.99 13.43
N VAL A 327 -9.09 13.18 12.99
CA VAL A 327 -8.80 11.96 12.25
C VAL A 327 -8.78 12.36 10.79
N TYR A 328 -7.62 12.25 10.16
CA TYR A 328 -7.40 12.78 8.80
C TYR A 328 -7.01 11.70 7.81
N GLU A 329 -6.83 10.45 8.29
CA GLU A 329 -6.72 9.31 7.39
C GLU A 329 -7.22 8.03 8.07
N ILE A 330 -8.01 7.24 7.33
CA ILE A 330 -8.39 5.86 7.67
C ILE A 330 -8.11 4.92 6.47
N GLY A 331 -6.83 4.57 6.29
CA GLY A 331 -6.41 3.57 5.31
C GLY A 331 -6.54 2.11 5.79
N GLU A 332 -6.18 1.15 4.94
CA GLU A 332 -6.27 -0.30 5.23
C GLU A 332 -5.37 -0.72 6.42
N GLY A 333 -5.92 -0.70 7.63
CA GLY A 333 -5.20 -1.02 8.86
C GLY A 333 -4.33 0.10 9.43
N THR A 334 -4.48 1.33 8.96
CA THR A 334 -3.81 2.52 9.54
C THR A 334 -4.87 3.54 9.94
N ILE A 335 -4.56 4.32 10.97
CA ILE A 335 -5.30 5.54 11.31
C ILE A 335 -4.29 6.63 11.64
N LYS A 336 -4.42 7.80 11.00
CA LYS A 336 -3.60 8.97 11.28
C LYS A 336 -4.43 10.04 12.00
N LEU A 337 -3.85 10.58 13.06
CA LEU A 337 -4.46 11.54 13.98
C LEU A 337 -3.59 12.80 14.06
N PHE A 338 -4.21 13.96 14.00
CA PHE A 338 -3.54 15.26 14.08
C PHE A 338 -4.20 16.18 15.10
N SER A 339 -3.44 17.11 15.69
CA SER A 339 -4.00 18.21 16.48
C SER A 339 -3.09 19.44 16.41
N GLU A 340 -3.63 20.63 16.68
CA GLU A 340 -2.91 21.91 16.61
C GLU A 340 -1.55 21.85 17.31
N GLY A 341 -0.55 22.53 16.76
CA GLY A 341 0.81 22.56 17.33
C GLY A 341 1.71 21.40 16.88
N GLY A 342 1.37 20.74 15.78
CA GLY A 342 2.15 19.63 15.22
C GLY A 342 2.07 18.36 16.06
N ASN A 343 0.92 18.14 16.72
CA ASN A 343 0.67 16.91 17.46
C ASN A 343 0.19 15.84 16.48
N LYS A 344 0.79 14.66 16.53
CA LYS A 344 0.51 13.57 15.59
C LYS A 344 0.48 12.23 16.30
N ILE A 345 -0.44 11.36 15.90
CA ILE A 345 -0.41 9.94 16.24
C ILE A 345 -0.67 9.15 14.98
N ILE A 346 0.16 8.15 14.71
CA ILE A 346 -0.17 7.10 13.74
C ILE A 346 -0.39 5.81 14.52
N MET A 347 -1.48 5.11 14.27
CA MET A 347 -1.70 3.77 14.83
C MET A 347 -1.93 2.76 13.71
N LYS A 348 -1.48 1.52 13.95
CA LYS A 348 -1.64 0.40 13.02
C LYS A 348 -2.48 -0.72 13.65
N ARG A 349 -3.35 -1.31 12.86
CA ARG A 349 -4.30 -2.35 13.29
C ARG A 349 -3.56 -3.63 13.66
N PHE A 350 -3.99 -4.26 14.74
CA PHE A 350 -3.41 -5.49 15.31
C PHE A 350 -4.51 -6.52 15.61
N CYS A 351 -5.03 -7.16 14.56
CA CYS A 351 -6.16 -8.09 14.66
C CYS A 351 -5.79 -9.51 15.13
N ASP A 352 -4.52 -9.92 15.11
CA ASP A 352 -4.11 -11.32 15.36
C ASP A 352 -2.89 -11.46 16.30
N ALA A 353 -3.13 -11.79 17.57
CA ALA A 353 -2.24 -12.67 18.33
C ALA A 353 -2.99 -13.35 19.50
N PRO A 354 -3.36 -14.64 19.38
CA PRO A 354 -3.90 -15.41 20.50
C PRO A 354 -2.91 -15.57 21.67
N ASN A 355 -1.62 -15.31 21.46
CA ASN A 355 -0.58 -15.41 22.47
C ASN A 355 0.70 -14.76 21.91
N PRO A 356 1.12 -13.57 22.36
CA PRO A 356 2.33 -12.90 21.88
C PRO A 356 3.59 -13.78 21.93
N GLY A 357 3.67 -14.71 22.90
CA GLY A 357 4.77 -15.66 22.97
C GLY A 357 4.70 -16.78 21.92
N GLU A 358 3.52 -17.15 21.44
CA GLU A 358 3.37 -18.06 20.30
C GLU A 358 3.66 -17.34 18.98
N THR A 359 3.20 -16.11 18.82
CA THR A 359 3.55 -15.24 17.69
C THR A 359 5.06 -15.08 17.56
N LEU A 360 5.73 -14.64 18.63
CA LEU A 360 7.19 -14.50 18.63
C LEU A 360 7.89 -15.82 18.29
N ARG A 361 7.43 -16.95 18.87
CA ARG A 361 7.98 -18.27 18.51
C ARG A 361 7.86 -18.55 17.02
N ASN A 362 6.71 -18.28 16.42
CA ASN A 362 6.46 -18.59 15.02
C ASN A 362 7.32 -17.73 14.10
N ILE A 363 7.30 -16.40 14.26
CA ILE A 363 8.08 -15.49 13.41
C ILE A 363 9.59 -15.74 13.53
N LEU A 364 10.10 -16.09 14.72
CA LEU A 364 11.52 -16.40 14.92
C LEU A 364 11.97 -17.58 14.06
N LYS A 365 11.10 -18.58 13.84
CA LYS A 365 11.41 -19.81 13.08
C LYS A 365 11.19 -19.68 11.57
N GLU A 366 10.51 -18.64 11.12
CA GLU A 366 10.10 -18.50 9.71
C GLU A 366 11.24 -18.00 8.83
N CYS A 367 12.04 -17.06 9.33
CA CYS A 367 13.09 -16.38 8.57
C CYS A 367 14.34 -16.17 9.43
N ALA A 368 15.41 -15.72 8.79
CA ALA A 368 16.63 -15.32 9.46
C ALA A 368 16.48 -13.92 10.08
N TRP A 369 17.30 -13.62 11.08
CA TRP A 369 17.27 -12.37 11.84
C TRP A 369 18.67 -11.76 11.91
N VAL A 370 18.88 -10.65 11.22
CA VAL A 370 20.16 -9.92 11.17
C VAL A 370 20.24 -8.93 12.33
N ILE A 371 21.34 -8.94 13.07
CA ILE A 371 21.60 -7.99 14.15
C ILE A 371 21.80 -6.60 13.54
N LYS A 372 20.87 -5.70 13.82
CA LYS A 372 21.01 -4.27 13.57
C LYS A 372 21.74 -3.57 14.70
N LYS A 373 21.51 -4.00 15.94
CA LYS A 373 22.11 -3.36 17.11
C LYS A 373 22.19 -4.33 18.28
N VAL A 374 23.25 -4.24 19.05
CA VAL A 374 23.35 -4.90 20.35
C VAL A 374 24.13 -4.02 21.31
N LYS A 375 23.55 -3.78 22.49
CA LYS A 375 24.18 -3.07 23.60
C LYS A 375 24.10 -3.91 24.86
N ASN A 376 25.19 -3.92 25.61
CA ASN A 376 25.24 -4.48 26.96
C ASN A 376 25.81 -3.42 27.90
N GLN A 377 25.14 -3.18 29.03
CA GLN A 377 25.63 -2.25 30.04
C GLN A 377 25.87 -0.82 29.51
N GLY A 378 25.12 -0.42 28.48
CA GLY A 378 25.23 0.86 27.80
C GLY A 378 26.31 0.94 26.73
N GLU A 379 27.11 -0.11 26.53
CA GLU A 379 28.14 -0.17 25.48
C GLU A 379 27.63 -0.95 24.28
N GLU A 380 27.77 -0.37 23.09
CA GLU A 380 27.43 -1.01 21.82
C GLU A 380 28.50 -2.01 21.40
N ILE A 381 28.04 -3.17 20.92
CA ILE A 381 28.91 -4.28 20.50
C ILE A 381 28.88 -4.34 18.97
N GLU A 382 29.43 -3.30 18.35
CA GLU A 382 29.40 -3.08 16.89
C GLU A 382 29.98 -4.24 16.09
N ARG A 383 30.94 -5.00 16.64
CA ARG A 383 31.50 -6.20 16.00
C ARG A 383 30.47 -7.27 15.63
N LEU A 384 29.27 -7.24 16.24
CA LEU A 384 28.17 -8.17 15.95
C LEU A 384 27.19 -7.65 14.91
N LEU A 385 27.36 -6.42 14.45
CA LEU A 385 26.54 -5.82 13.41
C LEU A 385 26.52 -6.71 12.17
N GLY A 386 25.32 -6.96 11.63
CA GLY A 386 25.11 -7.80 10.47
C GLY A 386 25.15 -9.31 10.73
N TYR A 387 25.52 -9.78 11.94
CA TYR A 387 25.51 -11.21 12.23
C TYR A 387 24.06 -11.73 12.18
N GLU A 388 23.88 -12.98 11.76
CA GLU A 388 22.56 -13.53 11.47
C GLU A 388 22.20 -14.67 12.42
N PHE A 389 21.08 -14.52 13.11
CA PHE A 389 20.43 -15.58 13.85
C PHE A 389 19.52 -16.41 12.95
N ASN A 390 19.60 -17.73 13.09
CA ASN A 390 18.57 -18.66 12.60
C ASN A 390 18.03 -19.46 13.78
N PHE A 391 16.75 -19.26 14.11
CA PHE A 391 16.08 -19.96 15.19
C PHE A 391 15.35 -21.20 14.64
N HIS A 392 15.66 -22.36 15.19
CA HIS A 392 15.10 -23.64 14.76
C HIS A 392 14.13 -24.20 15.80
N ALA A 393 13.41 -25.25 15.40
CA ALA A 393 12.57 -26.01 16.33
C ALA A 393 13.39 -26.60 17.50
N GLU A 394 12.69 -27.00 18.56
CA GLU A 394 13.28 -27.61 19.77
C GLU A 394 14.26 -26.70 20.53
N GLY A 395 14.25 -25.39 20.27
CA GLY A 395 15.05 -24.41 21.01
C GLY A 395 16.50 -24.33 20.58
N TYR A 396 16.86 -24.80 19.38
CA TYR A 396 18.21 -24.65 18.82
C TYR A 396 18.33 -23.36 18.01
N VAL A 397 19.42 -22.61 18.16
CA VAL A 397 19.70 -21.37 17.42
C VAL A 397 21.13 -21.36 16.91
N THR A 398 21.35 -20.80 15.72
CA THR A 398 22.68 -20.50 15.20
C THR A 398 22.88 -19.00 15.05
N LEU A 399 24.12 -18.54 15.20
CA LEU A 399 24.56 -17.17 14.93
C LEU A 399 25.74 -17.22 13.95
N SER A 400 25.58 -16.67 12.76
CA SER A 400 26.56 -16.72 11.68
C SER A 400 27.09 -15.34 11.32
N ASN A 401 28.38 -15.26 11.01
CA ASN A 401 29.01 -14.10 10.39
C ASN A 401 29.46 -14.37 8.94
N GLY A 402 28.84 -15.35 8.28
CA GLY A 402 29.18 -15.78 6.92
C GLY A 402 30.32 -16.80 6.85
N VAL A 403 31.29 -16.73 7.77
CA VAL A 403 32.44 -17.66 7.81
C VAL A 403 32.32 -18.65 8.97
N ASN A 404 32.03 -18.14 10.16
CA ASN A 404 31.92 -18.90 11.39
C ASN A 404 30.47 -18.98 11.82
N VAL A 405 30.07 -20.16 12.32
CA VAL A 405 28.75 -20.39 12.88
C VAL A 405 28.92 -20.78 14.35
N SER A 406 28.28 -20.02 15.22
CA SER A 406 28.14 -20.35 16.63
C SER A 406 26.77 -20.98 16.87
N GLU A 407 26.73 -21.99 17.74
CA GLU A 407 25.50 -22.68 18.11
C GLU A 407 25.09 -22.34 19.55
N GLY A 408 23.80 -22.38 19.81
CA GLY A 408 23.22 -22.10 21.10
C GLY A 408 21.81 -22.65 21.26
N GLU A 409 21.22 -22.29 22.40
CA GLU A 409 19.84 -22.60 22.76
C GLU A 409 19.02 -21.31 22.87
N TRP A 410 17.73 -21.39 22.55
CA TRP A 410 16.78 -20.29 22.71
C TRP A 410 15.45 -20.78 23.29
N GLU A 411 14.80 -19.91 24.07
CA GLU A 411 13.46 -20.15 24.57
C GLU A 411 12.68 -18.83 24.67
N VAL A 412 11.42 -18.84 24.26
CA VAL A 412 10.49 -17.74 24.55
C VAL A 412 9.73 -18.08 25.82
N THR A 413 9.90 -17.27 26.86
CA THR A 413 9.32 -17.53 28.18
C THR A 413 8.86 -16.23 28.83
N THR A 414 8.39 -16.32 30.06
CA THR A 414 8.03 -15.17 30.87
C THR A 414 8.99 -15.10 32.05
N ASN A 415 9.63 -13.96 32.26
CA ASN A 415 10.54 -13.77 33.38
C ASN A 415 9.78 -13.66 34.72
N ASN A 416 10.51 -13.51 35.83
CA ASN A 416 9.93 -13.45 37.18
C ASN A 416 8.96 -12.27 37.40
N GLU A 417 8.99 -11.26 36.52
CA GLU A 417 8.15 -10.07 36.58
C GLU A 417 6.89 -10.18 35.70
N GLY A 418 6.72 -11.30 35.00
CA GLY A 418 5.59 -11.48 34.09
C GLY A 418 5.83 -10.94 32.68
N VAL A 419 7.05 -10.51 32.35
CA VAL A 419 7.40 -9.94 31.04
C VAL A 419 7.80 -11.05 30.07
N LEU A 420 7.30 -11.00 28.83
CA LEU A 420 7.69 -11.90 27.76
C LEU A 420 9.16 -11.65 27.37
N VAL A 421 9.97 -12.70 27.36
CA VAL A 421 11.39 -12.62 27.03
C VAL A 421 11.77 -13.66 25.98
N LEU A 422 12.76 -13.32 25.16
CA LEU A 422 13.55 -14.25 24.36
C LEU A 422 14.84 -14.55 25.12
N ALA A 423 14.93 -15.73 25.74
CA ALA A 423 16.16 -16.21 26.35
C ALA A 423 17.08 -16.78 25.26
N ILE A 424 18.29 -16.25 25.13
CA ILE A 424 19.32 -16.74 24.21
C ILE A 424 20.53 -17.20 25.02
N ALA A 425 21.06 -18.36 24.70
CA ALA A 425 22.26 -18.92 25.29
C ALA A 425 23.20 -19.49 24.21
N MET A 426 24.15 -18.68 23.76
CA MET A 426 25.19 -19.05 22.81
C MET A 426 26.47 -19.52 23.53
N GLY A 427 27.05 -20.62 23.06
CA GLY A 427 28.29 -21.13 23.66
C GLY A 427 29.52 -20.26 23.35
N ALA A 428 29.66 -19.83 22.10
CA ALA A 428 30.83 -19.12 21.60
C ALA A 428 30.65 -17.59 21.53
N GLU A 429 29.43 -17.07 21.73
CA GLU A 429 29.14 -15.64 21.66
C GLU A 429 28.37 -15.13 22.89
N PRO A 430 29.05 -14.96 24.05
CA PRO A 430 28.38 -14.61 25.29
C PRO A 430 27.78 -13.19 25.30
N ALA A 431 28.13 -12.32 24.34
CA ALA A 431 27.58 -10.97 24.27
C ALA A 431 26.07 -10.94 24.01
N VAL A 432 25.50 -12.00 23.42
CA VAL A 432 24.05 -12.10 23.19
C VAL A 432 23.34 -12.99 24.22
N ASN A 433 24.06 -13.50 25.22
CA ASN A 433 23.52 -14.42 26.23
C ASN A 433 22.72 -13.68 27.28
N PHE A 434 21.41 -13.56 27.06
CA PHE A 434 20.53 -12.80 27.94
C PHE A 434 19.08 -13.28 27.86
N GLU A 435 18.29 -12.92 28.87
CA GLU A 435 16.83 -12.95 28.80
C GLU A 435 16.36 -11.62 28.25
N TRP A 436 16.22 -11.53 26.92
CA TRP A 436 15.90 -10.31 26.20
C TRP A 436 14.40 -9.99 26.32
N PRO A 437 13.98 -8.97 27.10
CA PRO A 437 12.57 -8.65 27.23
C PRO A 437 12.07 -7.97 25.96
N VAL A 438 10.98 -8.50 25.41
CA VAL A 438 10.40 -8.02 24.17
C VAL A 438 9.85 -6.61 24.38
N ARG A 439 10.27 -5.67 23.53
CA ARG A 439 9.79 -4.27 23.52
C ARG A 439 9.11 -3.89 22.22
N ASP A 440 9.56 -4.49 21.13
CA ASP A 440 8.96 -4.38 19.81
C ASP A 440 8.79 -5.80 19.24
N LEU A 441 7.56 -6.14 18.81
CA LEU A 441 7.20 -7.40 18.17
C LEU A 441 6.62 -7.14 16.77
N MET A 442 7.36 -6.46 15.89
CA MET A 442 6.98 -6.41 14.48
C MET A 442 7.25 -7.72 13.74
N ASN A 443 6.55 -7.86 12.62
CA ASN A 443 6.82 -8.92 11.66
C ASN A 443 8.21 -8.80 11.05
N GLU A 444 8.70 -7.57 10.80
CA GLU A 444 9.95 -7.31 10.07
C GLU A 444 11.11 -6.84 10.95
N ARG A 445 10.85 -6.49 12.21
CA ARG A 445 11.85 -6.01 13.16
C ARG A 445 11.51 -6.51 14.55
N LEU A 446 12.51 -6.80 15.37
CA LEU A 446 12.33 -7.07 16.79
C LEU A 446 13.24 -6.17 17.59
N LYS A 447 12.73 -5.60 18.66
CA LYS A 447 13.52 -4.84 19.65
C LYS A 447 13.33 -5.46 21.02
N PHE A 448 14.44 -5.59 21.72
CA PHE A 448 14.49 -6.01 23.11
C PHE A 448 15.29 -4.99 23.88
N GLU A 449 14.84 -4.62 25.08
CA GLU A 449 15.51 -3.57 25.84
C GLU A 449 15.26 -3.69 27.35
N VAL A 450 16.31 -3.41 28.11
CA VAL A 450 16.26 -3.15 29.55
C VAL A 450 16.97 -1.84 29.83
N GLU A 451 16.21 -0.75 29.75
CA GLU A 451 16.69 0.64 29.87
C GLU A 451 17.54 0.85 31.14
N ASP A 452 17.08 0.33 32.28
CA ASP A 452 17.73 0.50 33.60
C ASP A 452 19.20 0.06 33.65
N ILE A 453 19.56 -0.92 32.81
CA ILE A 453 20.91 -1.47 32.74
C ILE A 453 21.54 -1.28 31.36
N GLY A 454 20.90 -0.53 30.45
CA GLY A 454 21.42 -0.23 29.11
C GLY A 454 21.64 -1.45 28.24
N TYR A 455 20.76 -2.45 28.33
CA TYR A 455 20.78 -3.61 27.42
C TYR A 455 19.81 -3.37 26.28
N GLU A 456 20.23 -3.59 25.04
CA GLU A 456 19.41 -3.41 23.85
C GLU A 456 19.79 -4.47 22.81
N LEU A 457 18.81 -5.05 22.12
CA LEU A 457 19.01 -5.91 20.95
C LEU A 457 17.98 -5.54 19.90
N ILE A 458 18.42 -5.19 18.70
CA ILE A 458 17.55 -4.92 17.55
C ILE A 458 17.89 -5.93 16.46
N LEU A 459 16.87 -6.66 16.02
CA LEU A 459 16.96 -7.65 14.95
C LEU A 459 16.09 -7.20 13.77
N GLN A 460 16.64 -7.33 12.57
CA GLN A 460 15.94 -7.11 11.30
C GLN A 460 15.61 -8.48 10.70
N ARG A 461 14.34 -8.71 10.33
CA ARG A 461 13.95 -9.94 9.65
C ARG A 461 14.47 -9.94 8.23
N VAL A 462 14.99 -11.09 7.80
CA VAL A 462 15.47 -11.34 6.45
C VAL A 462 14.97 -12.72 6.01
N CYS A 463 14.02 -12.73 5.08
CA CYS A 463 13.46 -13.97 4.51
C CYS A 463 14.14 -14.28 3.18
N GLU A 464 14.49 -15.55 2.96
CA GLU A 464 15.12 -16.02 1.71
C GLU A 464 16.33 -15.16 1.27
N ASP A 465 17.06 -14.59 2.23
CA ASP A 465 18.17 -13.64 1.98
C ASP A 465 17.82 -12.50 1.00
N ASN A 466 16.57 -12.01 1.06
CA ASN A 466 16.02 -11.01 0.16
C ASN A 466 16.11 -11.38 -1.34
N ALA A 467 16.14 -12.67 -1.70
CA ALA A 467 16.29 -13.13 -3.09
C ALA A 467 15.16 -12.68 -4.04
N GLY A 468 14.00 -12.27 -3.50
CA GLY A 468 12.88 -11.72 -4.27
C GLY A 468 12.95 -10.21 -4.53
N ASP A 469 13.90 -9.49 -3.91
CA ASP A 469 14.07 -8.05 -4.06
C ASP A 469 15.09 -7.76 -5.17
N GLY A 470 14.58 -7.24 -6.30
CA GLY A 470 15.39 -6.97 -7.50
C GLY A 470 16.52 -5.98 -7.24
N ASP A 471 16.25 -4.89 -6.50
CA ASP A 471 17.25 -3.87 -6.19
C ASP A 471 18.37 -4.45 -5.32
N VAL A 472 18.01 -5.25 -4.32
CA VAL A 472 18.99 -5.92 -3.45
C VAL A 472 19.89 -6.85 -4.27
N MET A 473 19.33 -7.58 -5.24
CA MET A 473 20.10 -8.44 -6.14
C MET A 473 21.05 -7.65 -7.02
N ASP A 474 20.58 -6.57 -7.64
CA ASP A 474 21.37 -5.72 -8.54
C ASP A 474 22.54 -5.07 -7.80
N ILE A 475 22.31 -4.54 -6.60
CA ILE A 475 23.38 -3.96 -5.75
C ILE A 475 24.40 -5.03 -5.36
N ARG A 476 23.96 -6.23 -4.99
CA ARG A 476 24.88 -7.34 -4.64
C ARG A 476 25.72 -7.78 -5.83
N GLU A 477 25.15 -7.86 -7.02
CA GLU A 477 25.90 -8.19 -8.24
C GLU A 477 26.93 -7.10 -8.56
N LEU A 478 26.54 -5.83 -8.46
CA LEU A 478 27.45 -4.71 -8.64
C LEU A 478 28.61 -4.74 -7.65
N MET A 479 28.33 -4.87 -6.35
CA MET A 479 29.36 -4.92 -5.30
C MET A 479 30.33 -6.09 -5.51
N LYS A 480 29.86 -7.23 -6.03
CA LYS A 480 30.72 -8.39 -6.36
C LYS A 480 31.62 -8.15 -7.59
N ASP A 481 31.31 -7.16 -8.44
CA ASP A 481 32.05 -6.87 -9.68
C ASP A 481 33.28 -5.95 -9.46
N GLY A 482 34.14 -6.32 -8.52
CA GLY A 482 35.48 -5.75 -8.45
C GLY A 482 36.19 -5.89 -7.10
N PRO A 483 37.51 -5.72 -7.09
CA PRO A 483 38.16 -5.09 -5.97
C PRO A 483 37.85 -3.59 -5.97
N TRP A 484 37.50 -3.07 -4.81
CA TRP A 484 37.12 -1.68 -4.56
C TRP A 484 38.18 -0.99 -3.70
N SER A 485 38.31 0.32 -3.86
CA SER A 485 39.08 1.20 -2.98
C SER A 485 38.15 2.23 -2.35
N VAL A 486 38.46 2.66 -1.13
CA VAL A 486 37.72 3.77 -0.50
C VAL A 486 38.19 5.07 -1.12
N ALA A 487 37.32 5.71 -1.90
CA ALA A 487 37.61 6.97 -2.58
C ALA A 487 37.31 8.19 -1.70
N SER A 488 36.34 8.07 -0.79
CA SER A 488 36.00 9.09 0.22
C SER A 488 35.40 8.42 1.44
N PHE A 489 35.74 8.91 2.63
CA PHE A 489 35.11 8.52 3.89
C PHE A 489 34.98 9.76 4.76
N VAL A 490 33.85 10.46 4.63
CA VAL A 490 33.56 11.68 5.36
C VAL A 490 32.90 11.32 6.68
N LYS A 491 33.59 11.59 7.80
CA LYS A 491 33.07 11.47 9.16
C LYS A 491 33.25 12.79 9.89
N SER A 492 32.19 13.30 10.52
CA SER A 492 32.22 14.61 11.20
C SER A 492 32.72 15.78 10.33
N ASN A 493 32.37 15.78 9.04
CA ASN A 493 32.85 16.72 8.00
C ASN A 493 34.36 16.67 7.69
N ILE A 494 35.05 15.59 8.07
CA ILE A 494 36.45 15.35 7.75
C ILE A 494 36.52 14.13 6.84
N ASP A 495 37.17 14.27 5.69
CA ASP A 495 37.43 13.12 4.80
C ASP A 495 38.69 12.38 5.26
N GLU A 496 38.49 11.13 5.69
CA GLU A 496 39.49 10.25 6.28
C GLU A 496 39.88 9.09 5.34
N ALA A 497 39.52 9.16 4.05
CA ALA A 497 39.83 8.13 3.05
C ALA A 497 41.31 7.71 2.97
N GLU A 498 42.23 8.61 3.31
CA GLU A 498 43.68 8.34 3.35
C GLU A 498 44.04 7.17 4.29
N LEU A 499 43.25 6.92 5.35
CA LEU A 499 43.43 5.77 6.26
C LEU A 499 43.29 4.43 5.52
N PHE A 500 42.51 4.40 4.45
CA PHE A 500 42.18 3.21 3.68
C PHE A 500 42.93 3.14 2.34
N SER A 501 43.81 4.09 2.04
CA SER A 501 44.53 4.20 0.76
C SER A 501 45.38 2.98 0.37
N LEU A 502 45.76 2.14 1.34
CA LEU A 502 46.50 0.90 1.12
C LEU A 502 45.60 -0.34 1.08
N TYR A 503 44.31 -0.21 1.32
CA TYR A 503 43.38 -1.34 1.36
C TYR A 503 42.62 -1.48 0.05
N SER A 504 42.41 -2.72 -0.37
CA SER A 504 41.44 -3.09 -1.40
C SER A 504 40.37 -4.00 -0.80
N PHE A 505 39.12 -3.83 -1.22
CA PHE A 505 37.95 -4.50 -0.68
C PHE A 505 37.32 -5.41 -1.73
N SER A 506 37.07 -6.68 -1.40
CA SER A 506 36.29 -7.60 -2.23
C SER A 506 35.00 -7.98 -1.52
N PHE A 507 33.87 -7.92 -2.22
CA PHE A 507 32.58 -8.39 -1.70
C PHE A 507 32.31 -9.77 -2.30
N GLU A 508 32.33 -10.80 -1.47
CA GLU A 508 32.31 -12.20 -1.89
C GLU A 508 30.98 -12.89 -1.54
N ALA A 509 30.80 -14.12 -2.00
CA ALA A 509 29.65 -14.95 -1.62
C ALA A 509 29.64 -15.24 -0.11
N GLU A 510 28.52 -15.75 0.40
CA GLU A 510 28.34 -16.05 1.84
C GLU A 510 28.57 -14.82 2.75
N HIS A 511 28.28 -13.61 2.24
CA HIS A 511 28.39 -12.35 2.97
C HIS A 511 29.80 -11.97 3.43
N VAL A 512 30.85 -12.54 2.83
CA VAL A 512 32.24 -12.27 3.23
C VAL A 512 32.79 -11.03 2.53
N MET A 513 33.32 -10.08 3.31
CA MET A 513 34.05 -8.91 2.80
C MET A 513 35.55 -9.15 2.97
N GLY A 514 36.30 -9.33 1.89
CA GLY A 514 37.75 -9.41 1.93
C GLY A 514 38.38 -8.03 2.01
N MET A 515 39.24 -7.79 2.99
CA MET A 515 39.96 -6.52 3.19
C MET A 515 41.47 -6.79 3.08
N THR A 516 42.06 -6.47 1.95
CA THR A 516 43.46 -6.80 1.64
C THR A 516 44.36 -5.57 1.75
N LEU A 517 45.44 -5.68 2.54
CA LEU A 517 46.43 -4.61 2.67
C LEU A 517 47.51 -4.67 1.56
N GLY A 518 47.39 -3.82 0.54
CA GLY A 518 48.29 -3.76 -0.61
C GLY A 518 48.26 -4.99 -1.51
N ASP A 519 49.04 -5.00 -2.60
CA ASP A 519 48.93 -6.03 -3.65
C ASP A 519 49.28 -7.47 -3.23
N THR A 520 50.01 -7.66 -2.13
CA THR A 520 50.47 -8.97 -1.66
C THR A 520 50.34 -9.17 -0.15
N GLY A 521 49.56 -8.32 0.54
CA GLY A 521 49.44 -8.39 1.99
C GLY A 521 48.46 -9.45 2.47
N ASN A 522 48.21 -9.43 3.78
CA ASN A 522 47.21 -10.30 4.38
C ASN A 522 45.81 -9.79 4.03
N THR A 523 44.91 -10.71 3.71
CA THR A 523 43.47 -10.45 3.62
C THR A 523 42.84 -10.76 4.96
N GLU A 524 42.20 -9.76 5.55
CA GLU A 524 41.31 -9.93 6.70
C GLU A 524 39.88 -10.14 6.19
N ALA A 525 39.08 -10.93 6.90
CA ALA A 525 37.69 -11.17 6.56
C ALA A 525 36.80 -10.33 7.46
N GLY A 526 35.99 -9.48 6.84
CA GLY A 526 34.83 -8.83 7.43
C GLY A 526 33.54 -9.44 6.90
N LEU A 527 32.43 -8.76 7.19
CA LEU A 527 31.09 -9.14 6.78
C LEU A 527 30.47 -8.00 5.97
N TRP A 528 29.71 -8.35 4.94
CA TRP A 528 28.85 -7.41 4.23
C TRP A 528 27.47 -8.01 3.95
N ARG A 529 26.42 -7.19 4.02
CA ARG A 529 25.07 -7.57 3.59
C ARG A 529 24.39 -6.41 2.90
N VAL A 530 23.54 -6.73 1.94
CA VAL A 530 22.57 -5.79 1.37
C VAL A 530 21.19 -6.32 1.66
N LEU A 531 20.34 -5.53 2.27
CA LEU A 531 18.96 -5.90 2.61
C LEU A 531 18.04 -4.69 2.56
N ARG A 532 16.73 -4.92 2.48
CA ARG A 532 15.73 -3.87 2.72
C ARG A 532 15.25 -3.97 4.17
N ASN A 533 15.29 -2.86 4.89
CA ASN A 533 14.87 -2.83 6.30
C ASN A 533 13.35 -2.73 6.42
N SER A 534 12.85 -2.75 7.66
CA SER A 534 11.41 -2.63 7.98
C SER A 534 10.77 -1.28 7.60
N GLU A 535 11.57 -0.29 7.18
CA GLU A 535 11.10 1.02 6.70
C GLU A 535 11.11 1.09 5.16
N GLY A 536 11.38 -0.01 4.47
CA GLY A 536 11.49 -0.05 3.01
C GLY A 536 12.81 0.50 2.44
N LYS A 537 13.76 0.92 3.29
CA LYS A 537 15.05 1.48 2.87
C LYS A 537 16.07 0.40 2.53
N LEU A 538 16.84 0.62 1.46
CA LEU A 538 17.97 -0.23 1.08
C LEU A 538 19.16 0.05 2.00
N LYS A 539 19.63 -0.99 2.68
CA LYS A 539 20.73 -0.93 3.64
C LYS A 539 21.91 -1.78 3.19
N VAL A 540 23.12 -1.28 3.41
CA VAL A 540 24.39 -1.96 3.20
C VAL A 540 25.11 -2.07 4.55
N TYR A 541 25.00 -3.24 5.17
CA TYR A 541 25.72 -3.54 6.40
C TYR A 541 27.17 -3.84 6.05
N LEU A 542 28.09 -3.08 6.62
CA LEU A 542 29.52 -3.36 6.57
C LEU A 542 30.01 -3.61 7.98
N ASN A 543 30.85 -4.62 8.16
CA ASN A 543 31.48 -4.90 9.44
C ASN A 543 32.95 -5.27 9.19
N GLY A 544 33.84 -4.33 9.49
CA GLY A 544 35.28 -4.43 9.30
C GLY A 544 36.00 -5.15 10.44
N GLY A 545 35.25 -5.66 11.44
CA GLY A 545 35.80 -6.26 12.65
C GLY A 545 36.24 -5.23 13.69
N GLU A 546 37.11 -5.66 14.61
CA GLU A 546 37.56 -4.84 15.76
C GLU A 546 38.88 -4.10 15.51
N ASN A 547 39.54 -4.33 14.37
CA ASN A 547 40.87 -3.79 14.10
C ASN A 547 40.78 -2.43 13.39
N GLU A 548 41.46 -1.43 13.93
CA GLU A 548 41.66 -0.15 13.25
C GLU A 548 42.59 -0.28 12.02
N PRO A 549 42.34 0.44 10.91
CA PRO A 549 41.26 1.41 10.72
C PRO A 549 39.94 0.80 10.22
N LEU A 550 39.88 -0.51 10.00
CA LEU A 550 38.75 -1.19 9.34
C LEU A 550 37.48 -1.16 10.18
N HIS A 551 37.61 -1.15 11.50
CA HIS A 551 36.50 -1.02 12.43
C HIS A 551 35.64 0.23 12.15
N GLU A 552 36.25 1.35 11.76
CA GLU A 552 35.56 2.62 11.45
C GLU A 552 34.56 2.52 10.28
N LEU A 553 34.65 1.49 9.43
CA LEU A 553 33.69 1.24 8.35
C LEU A 553 32.44 0.47 8.82
N THR A 554 32.42 0.00 10.08
CA THR A 554 31.36 -0.83 10.63
C THR A 554 30.11 0.00 10.87
N ASP A 555 29.10 -0.16 10.02
CA ASP A 555 27.82 0.56 10.13
C ASP A 555 26.73 -0.10 9.27
N ASP A 556 25.45 0.22 9.53
CA ASP A 556 24.29 -0.16 8.72
C ASP A 556 23.90 0.94 7.73
N TRP A 557 24.83 1.22 6.83
CA TRP A 557 24.75 2.31 5.86
C TRP A 557 23.46 2.28 5.03
N ASP A 558 22.87 3.45 4.79
CA ASP A 558 21.90 3.67 3.73
C ASP A 558 22.58 3.61 2.36
N PHE A 559 22.01 2.83 1.46
CA PHE A 559 22.37 2.90 0.05
C PHE A 559 21.90 4.23 -0.53
N TYR A 560 22.80 5.01 -1.12
CA TYR A 560 22.45 6.29 -1.72
C TYR A 560 22.42 6.23 -3.25
N SER A 561 23.51 5.79 -3.87
CA SER A 561 23.57 5.66 -5.33
C SER A 561 24.69 4.71 -5.73
N ALA A 562 24.58 4.15 -6.93
CA ALA A 562 25.69 3.44 -7.54
C ALA A 562 25.67 3.57 -9.07
N ASP A 563 26.87 3.53 -9.66
CA ASP A 563 27.10 3.38 -11.09
C ASP A 563 28.10 2.26 -11.35
N ALA A 564 28.43 2.01 -12.62
CA ALA A 564 29.26 0.90 -13.04
C ALA A 564 30.67 0.84 -12.41
N GLY A 565 31.15 1.88 -11.72
CA GLY A 565 32.45 1.85 -11.04
C GLY A 565 32.48 2.58 -9.70
N ARG A 566 31.32 2.99 -9.16
CA ARG A 566 31.23 3.80 -7.94
C ARG A 566 30.01 3.44 -7.13
N ILE A 567 30.18 3.33 -5.82
CA ILE A 567 29.09 3.12 -4.86
C ILE A 567 29.19 4.20 -3.79
N GLU A 568 28.08 4.87 -3.50
CA GLU A 568 27.97 5.84 -2.43
C GLU A 568 26.96 5.37 -1.38
N LEU A 569 27.42 5.40 -0.12
CA LEU A 569 26.70 4.99 1.07
C LEU A 569 26.65 6.18 2.04
N ARG A 570 25.55 6.30 2.79
CA ARG A 570 25.35 7.38 3.76
C ARG A 570 24.86 6.83 5.09
N SER A 571 25.16 7.51 6.19
CA SER A 571 24.66 7.15 7.52
C SER A 571 24.39 8.43 8.31
N GLU A 572 23.22 8.55 8.92
CA GLU A 572 22.90 9.65 9.83
C GLU A 572 23.38 9.29 11.24
N SER A 573 24.36 10.02 11.76
CA SER A 573 24.88 9.77 13.11
C SER A 573 23.89 10.22 14.20
N ASP A 574 23.54 9.29 15.09
CA ASP A 574 22.72 9.48 16.29
C ASP A 574 23.48 10.33 17.34
N ALA A 575 23.37 11.65 17.25
CA ALA A 575 23.49 12.62 18.35
C ALA A 575 23.43 14.08 17.85
N ASN A 576 23.87 14.33 16.62
CA ASN A 576 24.03 15.69 16.07
C ASN A 576 23.46 15.87 14.65
N GLY A 577 22.83 14.83 14.07
CA GLY A 577 22.31 14.88 12.70
C GLY A 577 23.40 15.07 11.64
N GLN A 578 24.63 14.63 11.92
CA GLN A 578 25.72 14.70 10.97
C GLN A 578 25.70 13.47 10.07
N ILE A 579 25.78 13.71 8.76
CA ILE A 579 25.78 12.66 7.75
C ILE A 579 27.22 12.20 7.53
N SER A 580 27.47 10.91 7.71
CA SER A 580 28.68 10.24 7.26
C SER A 580 28.49 9.78 5.82
N ILE A 581 29.54 9.88 4.99
CA ILE A 581 29.51 9.47 3.58
C ILE A 581 30.67 8.52 3.33
N LEU A 582 30.38 7.33 2.79
CA LEU A 582 31.38 6.35 2.37
C LEU A 582 31.24 6.09 0.89
N VAL A 583 32.37 6.19 0.17
CA VAL A 583 32.41 6.00 -1.28
C VAL A 583 33.44 4.94 -1.62
N PHE A 584 33.00 3.92 -2.35
CA PHE A 584 33.87 2.96 -3.01
C PHE A 584 34.01 3.28 -4.49
N GLU A 585 35.23 3.18 -5.03
CA GLU A 585 35.52 3.19 -6.45
C GLU A 585 36.28 1.94 -6.87
N ARG A 586 35.90 1.39 -8.03
CA ARG A 586 36.50 0.16 -8.56
C ARG A 586 37.94 0.37 -9.02
N ILE A 587 38.81 -0.60 -8.72
CA ILE A 587 40.25 -0.60 -9.05
C ILE A 587 40.53 -1.13 -10.46
#